data_AF-A0A445CDJ9-F1
#
_entry.id   AF-A0A445CDJ9-F1
#
_cell.length_a   1.000
_cell.length_b   1.000
_cell.length_c   1.000
_cell.angle_alpha   90.00
_cell.angle_beta   90.00
_cell.angle_gamma   90.00
#
_symmetry.space_group_name_H-M   'P 1'
#
loop_
_entity.id
_entity.type
_entity.pdbx_description
1 polymer ?
#
loop_
_entity_poly.entity_id
_entity_poly.type
_entity_poly.pdbx_seq_one_letter_code
_entity_poly.pdbx_strand_id
1 'polypeptide(L)' 'MEDRYSAADNLRGQQKLAFFGIFDGHGGAKAAKFVANNLEKNVLDEVILTEEDSIEEAVKHGYVKTDSAFLKTVVVLRCC' A
#
# COMPACT_ATOMS: atom_id res chain seq x y z
N MET A 1 3.51 6.79 19.02
CA MET A 1 3.53 5.45 18.40
C MET A 1 3.49 5.61 16.89
N GLU A 2 4.54 5.18 16.20
CA GLU A 2 4.73 5.39 14.75
C GLU A 2 4.30 4.18 13.91
N ASP A 3 4.30 2.99 14.51
CA ASP A 3 3.88 1.72 13.92
C ASP A 3 2.42 1.76 13.47
N ARG A 4 2.13 1.14 12.33
CA ARG A 4 0.77 0.97 11.80
C ARG A 4 0.58 -0.45 11.30
N TYR A 5 -0.68 -0.84 11.13
CA TYR A 5 -1.04 -2.12 10.53
C TYR A 5 -2.20 -1.93 9.55
N SER A 6 -2.33 -2.85 8.60
CA SER A 6 -3.56 -3.06 7.84
C SER A 6 -3.94 -4.54 7.92
N ALA A 7 -5.22 -4.81 8.11
CA ALA A 7 -5.79 -6.14 8.12
C ALA A 7 -7.16 -6.03 7.46
N ALA A 8 -7.31 -6.68 6.32
CA ALA A 8 -8.54 -6.66 5.55
C ALA A 8 -8.77 -8.04 4.93
N ASP A 9 -9.97 -8.56 5.13
CA ASP A 9 -10.46 -9.81 4.58
C ASP A 9 -11.61 -9.55 3.59
N ASN A 10 -11.97 -10.56 2.80
CA ASN A 10 -13.04 -10.49 1.81
C ASN A 10 -12.89 -9.31 0.83
N LEU A 11 -11.66 -9.14 0.32
CA LEU A 11 -11.29 -7.99 -0.50
C LEU A 11 -12.12 -7.95 -1.79
N ARG A 12 -12.87 -6.85 -1.96
CA ARG A 12 -13.81 -6.61 -3.08
C ARG A 12 -14.81 -7.75 -3.33
N GLY A 13 -15.23 -8.46 -2.28
CA GLY A 13 -16.20 -9.56 -2.37
C GLY A 13 -15.63 -10.88 -2.92
N GLN A 14 -14.31 -10.95 -3.13
CA GLN A 14 -13.62 -12.19 -3.43
C GLN A 14 -13.21 -12.86 -2.11
N GLN A 15 -13.98 -13.86 -1.67
CA GLN A 15 -13.76 -14.57 -0.39
C GLN A 15 -12.39 -15.25 -0.26
N LYS A 16 -11.58 -15.30 -1.33
CA LYS A 16 -10.26 -15.93 -1.36
C LYS A 16 -9.08 -14.96 -1.18
N LEU A 17 -9.34 -13.66 -1.08
CA LEU A 17 -8.28 -12.65 -0.95
C LEU A 17 -8.34 -11.97 0.42
N ALA A 18 -7.18 -11.92 1.07
CA ALA A 18 -6.97 -11.21 2.33
C ALA A 18 -5.60 -10.53 2.31
N PHE A 19 -5.48 -9.42 3.02
CA PHE A 19 -4.27 -8.60 3.09
C PHE A 19 -3.98 -8.30 4.55
N PHE A 20 -2.74 -8.57 4.96
CA PHE A 20 -2.24 -8.27 6.29
C PHE A 20 -0.87 -7.63 6.15
N GLY A 21 -0.65 -6.51 6.82
CA GLY A 21 0.61 -5.77 6.78
C GLY A 21 0.89 -5.07 8.10
N ILE A 22 2.15 -5.10 8.54
CA ILE A 22 2.66 -4.37 9.69
C ILE A 22 3.74 -3.43 9.17
N PHE A 23 3.66 -2.16 9.57
CA PHE A 23 4.49 -1.08 9.07
C PHE A 23 5.15 -0.39 10.27
N ASP A 24 6.44 -0.66 10.47
CA ASP A 24 7.26 0.02 11.47
C ASP A 24 7.65 1.41 10.96
N GLY A 25 7.22 2.44 11.67
CA GLY A 25 7.46 3.83 11.28
C GLY A 25 8.68 4.42 11.97
N HIS A 26 9.52 5.14 11.23
CA HIS A 26 10.61 5.92 11.80
C HIS A 26 10.65 7.35 11.24
N GLY A 27 11.09 8.30 12.06
CA GLY A 27 11.20 9.70 11.62
C GLY A 27 9.85 10.40 11.41
N GLY A 28 8.79 9.88 12.04
CA GLY A 28 7.44 10.41 11.96
C GLY A 28 6.43 9.40 11.41
N ALA A 29 5.25 9.35 12.02
CA ALA A 29 4.20 8.38 11.66
C ALA A 29 3.52 8.60 10.28
N LYS A 30 3.93 9.61 9.50
CA LYS A 30 3.24 9.98 8.23
C LYS A 30 3.37 8.89 7.17
N ALA A 31 4.57 8.34 6.98
CA ALA A 31 4.83 7.30 5.99
C ALA A 31 4.08 6.00 6.34
N ALA A 32 4.28 5.48 7.55
CA ALA A 32 3.58 4.28 8.03
C ALA A 32 2.05 4.43 7.96
N LYS A 33 1.50 5.61 8.30
CA LYS A 33 0.07 5.90 8.16
C LYS A 33 -0.38 5.93 6.69
N PHE A 34 0.43 6.46 5.79
CA PHE A 34 0.10 6.48 4.36
C PHE A 34 0.08 5.07 3.78
N VAL A 35 1.09 4.26 4.08
CA VAL A 35 1.19 2.88 3.60
C VAL A 35 0.01 2.05 4.11
N ALA A 36 -0.31 2.12 5.40
CA ALA A 36 -1.42 1.37 5.98
C ALA A 36 -2.79 1.64 5.32
N ASN A 37 -3.01 2.84 4.78
CA ASN A 37 -4.28 3.22 4.16
C ASN A 37 -4.38 2.94 2.65
N ASN A 38 -3.24 2.72 1.97
CA ASN A 38 -3.16 2.75 0.51
C ASN A 38 -2.50 1.51 -0.11
N LEU A 39 -1.55 0.85 0.58
CA LEU A 39 -0.79 -0.25 -0.01
C LEU A 39 -1.69 -1.42 -0.40
N GLU A 40 -2.61 -1.81 0.47
CA GLU A 40 -3.60 -2.86 0.21
C GLU A 40 -4.34 -2.63 -1.11
N LYS A 41 -4.90 -1.43 -1.29
CA LYS A 41 -5.69 -1.07 -2.48
C LYS A 41 -4.83 -1.11 -3.74
N ASN A 42 -3.61 -0.58 -3.67
CA ASN A 42 -2.71 -0.56 -4.79
C ASN A 42 -2.29 -1.98 -5.19
N VAL A 43 -1.94 -2.84 -4.24
CA VAL A 43 -1.58 -4.25 -4.50
C VAL A 43 -2.77 -5.00 -5.10
N LEU A 44 -3.97 -4.83 -4.53
CA LEU A 44 -5.18 -5.47 -5.06
C LEU A 44 -5.53 -5.03 -6.48
N ASP A 45 -5.37 -3.74 -6.77
CA ASP A 45 -5.61 -3.22 -8.11
C ASP A 45 -4.64 -3.86 -9.12
N GLU A 46 -3.37 -4.03 -8.77
CA GLU A 46 -2.41 -4.74 -9.63
C GLU A 46 -2.79 -6.22 -9.78
N VAL A 47 -3.12 -6.93 -8.69
CA VAL A 47 -3.53 -8.35 -8.73
C VAL A 47 -4.74 -8.59 -9.65
N ILE A 48 -5.67 -7.63 -9.73
CA ILE A 48 -6.86 -7.72 -10.60
C ILE A 48 -6.51 -7.37 -12.05
N LEU A 49 -5.61 -6.41 -12.27
CA LEU A 49 -5.25 -5.95 -13.62
C LEU A 49 -4.34 -6.94 -14.34
N THR A 50 -3.46 -7.61 -13.62
CA THR A 50 -2.51 -8.55 -14.19
C THR A 50 -3.01 -9.97 -13.97
N GLU A 51 -3.95 -10.42 -14.81
CA GLU A 51 -4.39 -11.82 -14.82
C GLU A 51 -3.26 -12.81 -15.20
N GLU A 52 -2.15 -12.31 -15.78
CA GLU A 52 -0.98 -13.10 -16.21
C GLU A 52 0.25 -12.98 -15.29
N ASP A 53 0.37 -11.93 -14.47
CA ASP A 53 1.54 -11.76 -13.60
C ASP A 53 1.38 -12.47 -12.26
N SER A 54 2.48 -12.98 -11.73
CA SER A 54 2.47 -13.60 -10.40
C SER A 54 2.09 -12.57 -9.32
N ILE A 55 1.48 -13.04 -8.23
CA ILE A 55 1.16 -12.23 -7.05
C ILE A 55 2.39 -11.44 -6.55
N GLU A 56 3.59 -12.01 -6.70
CA GLU A 56 4.85 -11.34 -6.33
C GLU A 56 5.07 -10.04 -7.12
N GLU A 57 4.84 -10.05 -8.44
CA GLU A 57 4.99 -8.86 -9.28
C GLU A 57 3.92 -7.82 -8.99
N ALA A 58 2.67 -8.25 -8.76
CA ALA A 58 1.60 -7.35 -8.34
C ALA A 58 1.92 -6.64 -7.00
N VAL A 59 2.54 -7.36 -6.06
CA VAL A 59 3.01 -6.77 -4.79
C VAL A 59 4.13 -5.75 -5.05
N LYS A 60 5.12 -6.08 -5.90
CA LYS A 60 6.21 -5.15 -6.27
C LYS A 60 5.65 -3.87 -6.90
N HIS A 61 4.76 -3.99 -7.87
CA HIS A 61 4.13 -2.86 -8.53
C HIS A 61 3.29 -2.03 -7.55
N GLY A 62 2.48 -2.66 -6.71
CA GLY A 62 1.70 -1.98 -5.68
C GLY A 62 2.58 -1.22 -4.68
N TYR A 63 3.75 -1.76 -4.34
CA TYR A 63 4.72 -1.11 -3.47
C TYR A 63 5.31 0.15 -4.12
N VAL A 64 5.84 0.05 -5.34
CA VAL A 64 6.42 1.17 -6.09
C VAL A 64 5.40 2.29 -6.33
N LYS A 65 4.16 1.92 -6.64
CA LYS A 65 3.03 2.85 -6.83
C LYS A 65 2.70 3.59 -5.54
N THR A 66 2.67 2.89 -4.41
CA THR A 66 2.41 3.49 -3.08
C THR A 66 3.52 4.44 -2.68
N ASP A 67 4.79 4.07 -2.87
CA ASP A 67 5.94 4.92 -2.56
C ASP A 67 5.94 6.21 -3.42
N SER A 68 5.76 6.05 -4.73
CA SER A 68 5.65 7.17 -5.67
C SER A 68 4.50 8.12 -5.32
N ALA A 69 3.36 7.58 -4.87
CA ALA A 69 2.23 8.39 -4.42
C ALA A 69 2.58 9.17 -3.14
N PHE A 70 3.24 8.54 -2.17
CA PHE A 70 3.68 9.21 -0.95
C PHE A 70 4.67 10.34 -1.26
N LEU A 71 5.67 10.10 -2.10
CA LEU A 71 6.65 11.13 -2.51
C LEU A 71 5.96 12.35 -3.11
N LYS A 72 4.94 12.16 -3.96
CA LYS A 72 4.15 13.29 -4.51
C LYS A 72 3.47 14.10 -3.41
N THR A 73 2.96 13.47 -2.35
CA THR A 73 2.37 14.20 -1.22
C THR A 73 3.40 15.04 -0.45
N VAL A 74 4.65 14.59 -0.38
CA VAL A 74 5.73 15.28 0.34
C VAL A 74 6.33 16.41 -0.49
N VAL A 75 6.52 16.19 -1.80
CA VAL A 75 7.09 17.20 -2.72
C VAL A 75 6.16 18.38 -2.91
N VAL A 76 4.84 18.15 -2.97
CA VAL A 76 3.85 19.24 -3.07
C VAL A 76 3.82 20.12 -1.81
N LEU A 77 4.25 19.61 -0.66
CA LEU A 77 4.30 20.36 0.61
C LEU A 77 5.58 21.17 0.83
N ARG A 78 6.57 21.10 -0.07
CA ARG A 78 7.87 21.80 0.09
C ARG A 78 8.05 23.04 -0.80
N CYS A 79 7.03 23.45 -1.54
CA CYS A 79 7.05 24.67 -2.34
C CYS A 79 6.23 25.77 -1.64
N CYS A 80 6.81 26.41 -0.63
CA CYS A 80 6.42 27.69 -0.03
C CYS A 80 7.68 28.32 0.57
#